data_AF-A0A3N7G6S7-F1
#
_entry.id   AF-A0A3N7G6S7-F1
#
_cell.length_a   1.000
_cell.length_b   1.000
_cell.length_c   1.000
_cell.angle_alpha   90.00
_cell.angle_beta   90.00
_cell.angle_gamma   90.00
#
_symmetry.space_group_name_H-M   'P 1'
#
loop_
_entity.id
_entity.type
_entity.pdbx_description
1 polymer ?
#
loop_
_entity_poly.entity_id
_entity_poly.type
_entity_poly.pdbx_seq_one_letter_code
_entity_poly.pdbx_strand_id
1 'polypeptide(L)'
;MYRFDSAYFLSISTASTCTPDDGSKLAPPFLCTAPIKYQYANYSSPGYRKTGKGSLRLQLINQRSDFSSVLFSGGLSNPKLMAVSNKVAFTNPNAPVYPRLAQGKIWNEMTVTWTCGYGINEAEPFVEWGQKDGDRMHSLAGTLTFDRNSLCGAPARTVGWRDPGFIHTSFLKELWPNAVYTYKLGHKLFNGTYVWSQEYQFRASPYPGQSSVQRVVIFGDMGKDEADGSNEYNNYQRGSLNTTKQLSQDLKNIDIVFHIGDICYANGYLSQWDQFTAQVEPIASTVPYMVASGNHERDWPGTGSFYGNSDSGGECGVLAETMFYVPAENRANF
;
A
#
# COMPACT_ATOMS: atom_id res chain seq x y z
N MET A 1 -23.15 -12.62 33.94
CA MET A 1 -22.77 -11.29 33.42
C MET A 1 -22.13 -11.50 32.05
N TYR A 2 -22.90 -11.40 30.96
CA TYR A 2 -22.38 -11.60 29.61
C TYR A 2 -21.69 -10.30 29.15
N ARG A 3 -20.37 -10.32 28.98
CA ARG A 3 -19.63 -9.23 28.32
C ARG A 3 -19.87 -9.34 26.82
N PHE A 4 -20.69 -8.44 26.27
CA PHE A 4 -20.78 -8.24 24.82
C PHE A 4 -19.75 -7.18 24.44
N ASP A 5 -18.50 -7.60 24.24
CA ASP A 5 -17.53 -6.78 23.52
C ASP A 5 -17.79 -7.00 22.02
N SER A 6 -18.52 -6.07 21.42
CA SER A 6 -18.83 -6.07 19.98
C SER A 6 -17.77 -5.27 19.22
N ALA A 7 -17.32 -5.81 18.09
CA ALA A 7 -16.41 -5.13 17.17
C ALA A 7 -17.03 -5.06 15.77
N TYR A 8 -16.86 -3.91 15.12
CA TYR A 8 -17.14 -3.72 13.71
C TYR A 8 -15.89 -4.06 12.92
N PHE A 9 -16.04 -4.91 11.92
CA PHE A 9 -15.00 -5.28 10.99
C PHE A 9 -15.38 -4.80 9.61
N LEU A 10 -14.46 -4.20 8.88
CA LEU A 10 -14.65 -3.90 7.47
C LEU A 10 -14.07 -5.07 6.65
N SER A 11 -14.92 -5.82 5.95
CA SER A 11 -14.51 -6.97 5.13
C SER A 11 -15.19 -6.98 3.76
N ILE A 12 -14.56 -7.66 2.79
CA ILE A 12 -15.01 -7.57 1.39
C ILE A 12 -15.99 -8.69 0.99
N SER A 13 -16.07 -9.82 1.71
CA SER A 13 -16.97 -10.88 1.21
C SER A 13 -17.45 -11.99 2.15
N THR A 14 -16.80 -12.36 3.26
CA THR A 14 -17.35 -13.42 4.13
C THR A 14 -16.92 -13.29 5.60
N ALA A 15 -17.66 -13.96 6.50
CA ALA A 15 -17.50 -13.90 7.95
C ALA A 15 -17.18 -15.27 8.59
N SER A 16 -16.72 -16.23 7.79
CA SER A 16 -16.36 -17.56 8.27
C SER A 16 -15.08 -17.52 9.11
N THR A 17 -15.06 -18.24 10.23
CA THR A 17 -13.86 -18.42 11.07
C THR A 17 -12.97 -19.51 10.50
N CYS A 18 -11.67 -19.24 10.39
CA CYS A 18 -10.65 -20.21 9.99
C CYS A 18 -9.63 -20.29 11.12
N THR A 19 -9.59 -21.41 11.83
CA THR A 19 -8.56 -21.64 12.86
C THR A 19 -7.21 -21.80 12.16
N PRO A 20 -6.17 -21.09 12.61
CA PRO A 20 -4.83 -21.35 12.12
C PRO A 20 -4.39 -22.78 12.45
N ASP A 21 -3.48 -23.34 11.65
CA ASP A 21 -2.76 -24.55 12.04
C ASP A 21 -1.97 -24.30 13.34
N ASP A 22 -1.94 -25.34 14.19
CA ASP A 22 -1.31 -25.31 15.52
C ASP A 22 0.17 -24.92 15.38
N GLY A 23 0.55 -23.74 15.89
CA GLY A 23 1.90 -23.19 15.81
C GLY A 23 2.09 -21.90 15.00
N SER A 24 1.07 -21.40 14.29
CA SER A 24 1.19 -20.11 13.61
C SER A 24 1.11 -18.92 14.60
N LYS A 25 2.05 -17.97 14.52
CA LYS A 25 2.06 -16.72 15.32
C LYS A 25 1.06 -15.68 14.79
N LEU A 26 -0.13 -16.09 14.36
CA LEU A 26 -1.13 -15.17 13.82
C LEU A 26 -1.89 -14.46 14.96
N ALA A 27 -2.05 -13.15 14.84
CA ALA A 27 -2.88 -12.38 15.75
C ALA A 27 -4.37 -12.53 15.39
N PRO A 28 -5.29 -12.52 16.36
CA PRO A 28 -6.73 -12.47 16.08
C PRO A 28 -7.13 -11.15 15.39
N PRO A 29 -8.23 -11.11 14.62
CA PRO A 29 -9.25 -12.17 14.53
C PRO A 29 -8.90 -13.31 13.56
N PHE A 30 -9.35 -14.53 13.86
CA PHE A 30 -9.13 -15.72 13.03
C PHE A 30 -10.26 -15.95 12.03
N LEU A 31 -10.35 -15.06 11.05
CA LEU A 31 -11.33 -15.11 9.97
C LEU A 31 -10.70 -15.65 8.68
N CYS A 32 -11.47 -16.41 7.89
CA CYS A 32 -11.03 -16.91 6.58
C CYS A 32 -10.78 -15.78 5.57
N THR A 33 -11.47 -14.65 5.77
CA THR A 33 -11.22 -13.40 5.04
C THR A 33 -10.72 -12.38 6.06
N ALA A 34 -9.44 -12.05 5.98
CA ALA A 34 -8.89 -10.98 6.81
C ALA A 34 -9.66 -9.67 6.54
N PRO A 35 -10.19 -8.99 7.58
CA PRO A 35 -10.72 -7.64 7.44
C PRO A 35 -9.63 -6.67 6.99
N ILE A 36 -10.01 -5.64 6.24
CA ILE A 36 -9.09 -4.54 5.89
C ILE A 36 -8.67 -3.81 7.16
N LYS A 37 -9.65 -3.51 8.01
CA LYS A 37 -9.50 -2.89 9.33
C LYS A 37 -10.73 -3.16 10.18
N TYR A 38 -10.65 -2.85 11.47
CA TYR A 38 -11.72 -3.08 12.43
C TYR A 38 -11.67 -2.12 13.61
N GLN A 39 -12.79 -1.94 14.28
CA GLN A 39 -12.91 -1.03 15.42
C GLN A 39 -13.98 -1.51 16.39
N TYR A 40 -13.80 -1.25 17.68
CA TYR A 40 -14.82 -1.57 18.67
C TYR A 40 -16.06 -0.69 18.52
N ALA A 41 -17.23 -1.28 18.74
CA ALA A 41 -18.51 -0.61 18.58
C ALA A 41 -18.72 0.58 19.54
N ASN A 42 -17.98 0.63 20.63
CA ASN A 42 -18.02 1.70 21.61
C ASN A 42 -16.98 2.82 21.38
N TYR A 43 -16.13 2.73 20.34
CA TYR A 43 -15.00 3.64 20.12
C TYR A 43 -15.40 5.13 20.12
N SER A 44 -16.33 5.51 19.26
CA SER A 44 -16.93 6.86 19.21
C SER A 44 -18.29 6.92 19.89
N SER A 45 -18.77 5.82 20.47
CA SER A 45 -20.11 5.69 21.06
C SER A 45 -20.02 5.05 22.45
N PRO A 46 -19.55 5.76 23.50
CA PRO A 46 -19.31 5.18 24.82
C PRO A 46 -20.54 4.52 25.46
N GLY A 47 -21.74 5.00 25.11
CA GLY A 47 -23.03 4.45 25.55
C GLY A 47 -23.46 3.16 24.87
N TYR A 48 -22.69 2.63 23.90
CA TYR A 48 -23.05 1.43 23.12
C TYR A 48 -23.37 0.23 24.03
N ARG A 49 -22.59 0.03 25.10
CA ARG A 49 -22.78 -1.09 26.05
C ARG A 49 -24.14 -1.06 26.76
N LYS A 50 -24.77 0.11 26.89
CA LYS A 50 -26.10 0.26 27.53
C LYS A 50 -27.23 0.29 26.50
N THR A 51 -26.97 0.90 25.33
CA THR A 51 -28.01 1.24 24.36
C THR A 51 -28.11 0.25 23.20
N GLY A 52 -27.06 -0.54 22.95
CA GLY A 52 -26.93 -1.35 21.73
C GLY A 52 -26.80 -0.53 20.44
N LYS A 53 -26.64 0.80 20.54
CA LYS A 53 -26.60 1.74 19.43
C LYS A 53 -25.25 2.45 19.38
N GLY A 54 -24.68 2.56 18.19
CA GLY A 54 -23.42 3.24 17.96
C GLY A 54 -23.23 3.58 16.49
N SER A 55 -22.26 4.45 16.21
CA SER A 55 -21.90 4.86 14.86
C SER A 55 -20.41 5.14 14.77
N LEU A 56 -19.74 4.59 13.76
CA LEU A 56 -18.33 4.84 13.46
C LEU A 56 -18.20 5.73 12.22
N ARG A 57 -17.16 6.56 12.16
CA ARG A 57 -16.72 7.24 10.94
C ARG A 57 -15.40 6.64 10.53
N LEU A 58 -15.37 6.02 9.36
CA LEU A 58 -14.19 5.34 8.83
C LEU A 58 -13.77 6.01 7.54
N GLN A 59 -12.48 6.29 7.40
CA GLN A 59 -11.89 6.81 6.16
C GLN A 59 -11.45 5.62 5.31
N LEU A 60 -12.03 5.46 4.13
CA LEU A 60 -11.67 4.38 3.20
C LEU A 60 -10.74 4.90 2.12
N ILE A 61 -9.79 4.06 1.69
CA ILE A 61 -8.95 4.30 0.52
C ILE A 61 -9.45 3.44 -0.66
N ASN A 62 -9.26 3.93 -1.88
CA ASN A 62 -9.61 3.16 -3.07
C ASN A 62 -8.51 2.13 -3.35
N GLN A 63 -8.79 0.87 -3.09
CA GLN A 63 -7.84 -0.22 -3.28
C GLN A 63 -8.48 -1.33 -4.11
N ARG A 64 -9.27 -0.95 -5.15
CA ARG A 64 -10.08 -1.86 -5.97
C ARG A 64 -11.23 -2.47 -5.17
N SER A 65 -12.10 -3.20 -5.87
CA SER A 65 -13.26 -3.90 -5.30
C SER A 65 -14.23 -3.00 -4.51
N ASP A 66 -15.28 -3.60 -3.97
CA ASP A 66 -16.23 -2.98 -3.06
C ASP A 66 -15.91 -3.32 -1.58
N PHE A 67 -16.66 -2.74 -0.65
CA PHE A 67 -16.52 -2.94 0.79
C PHE A 67 -17.87 -3.31 1.40
N SER A 68 -17.85 -4.13 2.44
CA SER A 68 -18.97 -4.34 3.36
C SER A 68 -18.49 -4.16 4.80
N SER A 69 -19.38 -3.68 5.68
CA SER A 69 -19.13 -3.65 7.13
C SER A 69 -19.85 -4.81 7.79
N VAL A 70 -19.21 -5.43 8.76
CA VAL A 70 -19.72 -6.60 9.46
C VAL A 70 -19.64 -6.35 10.96
N LEU A 71 -20.76 -6.49 11.65
CA LEU A 71 -20.82 -6.40 13.11
C LEU A 71 -20.63 -7.79 13.69
N PHE A 72 -19.70 -7.92 14.62
CA PHE A 72 -19.45 -9.14 15.37
C PHE A 72 -19.63 -8.91 16.87
N SER A 73 -20.03 -9.96 17.58
CA SER A 73 -19.94 -10.07 19.05
C SER A 73 -18.82 -11.05 19.43
N GLY A 74 -18.46 -11.12 20.72
CA GLY A 74 -17.48 -12.12 21.21
C GLY A 74 -16.01 -11.69 21.11
N GLY A 75 -15.74 -10.40 20.83
CA GLY A 75 -14.40 -9.86 20.70
C GLY A 75 -13.63 -10.40 19.49
N LEU A 76 -12.32 -10.08 19.41
CA LEU A 76 -11.46 -10.50 18.30
C LEU A 76 -11.13 -11.99 18.36
N SER A 77 -11.06 -12.58 19.56
CA SER A 77 -10.65 -13.98 19.74
C SER A 77 -11.75 -14.98 19.38
N ASN A 78 -13.02 -14.64 19.62
CA ASN A 78 -14.17 -15.53 19.36
C ASN A 78 -15.28 -14.78 18.61
N PRO A 79 -15.00 -14.23 17.41
CA PRO A 79 -15.93 -13.38 16.70
C PRO A 79 -17.16 -14.18 16.24
N LYS A 80 -18.36 -13.69 16.57
CA LYS A 80 -19.64 -14.22 16.12
C LYS A 80 -20.36 -13.18 15.27
N LEU A 81 -20.59 -13.51 14.01
CA LEU A 81 -21.30 -12.66 13.06
C LEU A 81 -22.68 -12.29 13.61
N MET A 82 -22.99 -10.99 13.65
CA MET A 82 -24.29 -10.46 14.08
C MET A 82 -25.06 -9.82 12.93
N ALA A 83 -24.38 -9.02 12.09
CA ALA A 83 -25.01 -8.32 10.98
C ALA A 83 -23.99 -7.97 9.89
N VAL A 84 -24.47 -7.78 8.66
CA VAL A 84 -23.69 -7.32 7.49
C VAL A 84 -24.39 -6.09 6.90
N SER A 85 -23.63 -5.06 6.54
CA SER A 85 -24.16 -3.86 5.89
C SER A 85 -24.44 -4.07 4.41
N ASN A 86 -25.03 -3.08 3.76
CA ASN A 86 -24.96 -2.97 2.31
C ASN A 86 -23.50 -2.82 1.83
N LYS A 87 -23.28 -3.13 0.56
CA LYS A 87 -22.02 -2.87 -0.14
C LYS A 87 -21.86 -1.38 -0.43
N VAL A 88 -20.63 -0.90 -0.37
CA VAL A 88 -20.21 0.45 -0.80
C VAL A 88 -18.99 0.33 -1.70
N ALA A 89 -18.89 1.16 -2.74
CA ALA A 89 -17.77 1.13 -3.68
C ALA A 89 -17.39 2.57 -4.08
N PHE A 90 -16.12 2.75 -4.45
CA PHE A 90 -15.70 3.97 -5.13
C PHE A 90 -16.33 4.05 -6.52
N THR A 91 -16.53 5.26 -7.04
CA THR A 91 -17.13 5.46 -8.37
C THR A 91 -16.38 4.70 -9.47
N ASN A 92 -15.04 4.68 -9.39
CA ASN A 92 -14.20 3.81 -10.19
C ASN A 92 -13.21 3.06 -9.29
N PRO A 93 -13.51 1.81 -8.88
CA PRO A 93 -12.59 1.02 -8.07
C PRO A 93 -11.25 0.73 -8.77
N ASN A 94 -11.24 0.74 -10.10
CA ASN A 94 -10.05 0.39 -10.90
C ASN A 94 -9.17 1.59 -11.23
N ALA A 95 -9.49 2.79 -10.72
CA ALA A 95 -8.74 4.01 -11.01
C ALA A 95 -7.23 3.88 -10.70
N PRO A 96 -6.35 4.53 -11.48
CA PRO A 96 -4.92 4.61 -11.16
C PRO A 96 -4.68 5.45 -9.90
N VAL A 97 -4.01 4.88 -8.91
CA VAL A 97 -3.83 5.46 -7.57
C VAL A 97 -2.40 5.27 -7.04
N TYR A 98 -2.04 6.11 -6.08
CA TYR A 98 -0.84 6.00 -5.24
C TYR A 98 0.47 5.92 -6.03
N PRO A 99 0.78 6.89 -6.92
CA PRO A 99 2.06 6.92 -7.60
C PRO A 99 3.21 7.14 -6.61
N ARG A 100 4.31 6.46 -6.87
CA ARG A 100 5.56 6.58 -6.14
C ARG A 100 6.71 6.68 -7.12
N LEU A 101 7.56 7.66 -6.89
CA LEU A 101 8.74 7.96 -7.67
C LEU A 101 9.93 7.18 -7.13
N ALA A 102 10.78 6.71 -8.02
CA ALA A 102 12.11 6.21 -7.68
C ALA A 102 13.12 6.66 -8.74
N GLN A 103 14.37 6.90 -8.33
CA GLN A 103 15.42 7.15 -9.31
C GLN A 103 15.62 5.91 -10.19
N GLY A 104 15.78 6.15 -11.49
CA GLY A 104 16.01 5.11 -12.49
C GLY A 104 17.45 4.61 -12.51
N LYS A 105 17.81 3.91 -13.59
CA LYS A 105 19.16 3.31 -13.73
C LYS A 105 20.25 4.33 -14.00
N ILE A 106 19.89 5.53 -14.44
CA ILE A 106 20.79 6.63 -14.77
C ILE A 106 20.27 7.93 -14.15
N TRP A 107 21.15 8.91 -13.97
CA TRP A 107 20.86 10.14 -13.22
C TRP A 107 19.72 11.00 -13.79
N ASN A 108 19.48 10.91 -15.11
CA ASN A 108 18.43 11.63 -15.84
C ASN A 108 17.21 10.74 -16.14
N GLU A 109 16.97 9.71 -15.32
CA GLU A 109 15.80 8.84 -15.39
C GLU A 109 15.06 8.83 -14.05
N MET A 110 13.74 9.04 -14.11
CA MET A 110 12.82 8.86 -12.98
C MET A 110 11.81 7.78 -13.35
N THR A 111 11.48 6.90 -12.41
CA THR A 111 10.37 5.98 -12.60
C THR A 111 9.12 6.50 -11.89
N VAL A 112 7.96 6.23 -12.49
CA VAL A 112 6.66 6.41 -11.85
C VAL A 112 6.02 5.05 -11.75
N THR A 113 5.89 4.53 -10.54
CA THR A 113 5.18 3.28 -10.27
C THR A 113 3.81 3.59 -9.65
N TRP A 114 2.73 2.99 -10.16
CA TRP A 114 1.38 3.18 -9.62
C TRP A 114 0.58 1.87 -9.59
N THR A 115 -0.56 1.86 -8.89
CA THR A 115 -1.43 0.68 -8.77
C THR A 115 -2.79 0.97 -9.40
N CYS A 116 -3.41 0.00 -10.05
CA CYS A 116 -4.79 0.12 -10.54
C CYS A 116 -5.49 -1.24 -10.69
N GLY A 117 -6.75 -1.23 -11.16
CA GLY A 117 -7.51 -2.46 -11.45
C GLY A 117 -7.51 -2.91 -12.92
N TYR A 118 -6.84 -2.19 -13.82
CA TYR A 118 -6.79 -2.51 -15.25
C TYR A 118 -5.53 -3.30 -15.61
N GLY A 119 -5.72 -4.52 -16.10
CA GLY A 119 -4.64 -5.31 -16.69
C GLY A 119 -4.36 -4.90 -18.14
N ILE A 120 -3.25 -5.41 -18.70
CA ILE A 120 -2.86 -5.16 -20.10
C ILE A 120 -3.86 -5.66 -21.14
N ASN A 121 -4.79 -6.55 -20.74
CA ASN A 121 -5.87 -7.05 -21.58
C ASN A 121 -7.12 -6.14 -21.56
N GLU A 122 -7.12 -5.09 -20.74
CA GLU A 122 -8.24 -4.15 -20.60
C GLU A 122 -7.86 -2.74 -21.04
N ALA A 123 -6.61 -2.33 -20.76
CA ALA A 123 -6.11 -1.00 -21.03
C ALA A 123 -4.62 -1.00 -21.36
N GLU A 124 -4.20 -0.02 -22.17
CA GLU A 124 -2.81 0.36 -22.35
C GLU A 124 -2.42 1.38 -21.27
N PRO A 125 -1.52 1.04 -20.32
CA PRO A 125 -1.09 1.93 -19.25
C PRO A 125 0.07 2.82 -19.72
N PHE A 126 0.00 4.11 -19.39
CA PHE A 126 1.04 5.07 -19.73
C PHE A 126 1.08 6.24 -18.74
N VAL A 127 2.16 7.01 -18.79
CA VAL A 127 2.29 8.29 -18.11
C VAL A 127 2.34 9.39 -19.16
N GLU A 128 1.46 10.38 -19.04
CA GLU A 128 1.59 11.64 -19.76
C GLU A 128 2.42 12.60 -18.91
N TRP A 129 3.52 13.13 -19.44
CA TRP A 129 4.42 13.96 -18.67
C TRP A 129 5.20 14.95 -19.54
N GLY A 130 5.80 15.94 -18.91
CA GLY A 130 6.61 16.96 -19.57
C GLY A 130 7.14 17.98 -18.57
N GLN A 131 8.08 18.81 -19.01
CA GLN A 131 8.52 19.95 -18.21
C GLN A 131 7.29 20.84 -17.94
N LYS A 132 7.21 21.43 -16.74
CA LYS A 132 6.09 22.27 -16.36
C LYS A 132 5.90 23.39 -17.41
N ASP A 133 4.66 23.55 -17.87
CA ASP A 133 4.24 24.51 -18.90
C ASP A 133 4.86 24.27 -20.31
N GLY A 134 5.51 23.12 -20.51
CA GLY A 134 6.06 22.70 -21.81
C GLY A 134 5.22 21.62 -22.50
N ASP A 135 5.77 21.11 -23.61
CA ASP A 135 5.16 20.04 -24.39
C ASP A 135 5.03 18.75 -23.56
N ARG A 136 3.93 18.03 -23.80
CA ARG A 136 3.65 16.75 -23.14
C ARG A 136 3.97 15.60 -24.07
N MET A 137 4.51 14.53 -23.49
CA MET A 137 4.79 13.27 -24.16
C MET A 137 4.20 12.11 -23.37
N HIS A 138 4.04 10.96 -24.03
CA HIS A 138 3.57 9.73 -23.41
C HIS A 138 4.73 8.75 -23.26
N SER A 139 4.86 8.17 -22.07
CA SER A 139 5.74 7.03 -21.80
C SER A 139 4.90 5.82 -21.40
N LEU A 140 5.02 4.73 -22.16
CA LEU A 140 4.34 3.47 -21.83
C LEU A 140 4.83 2.93 -20.48
N ALA A 141 4.07 2.02 -19.89
CA ALA A 141 4.45 1.36 -18.65
C ALA A 141 4.53 -0.15 -18.78
N GLY A 142 5.58 -0.73 -18.17
CA GLY A 142 5.62 -2.15 -17.89
C GLY A 142 4.61 -2.49 -16.80
N THR A 143 3.93 -3.63 -16.90
CA THR A 143 2.90 -4.05 -15.94
C THR A 143 3.32 -5.35 -15.27
N LEU A 144 3.27 -5.37 -13.95
CA LEU A 144 3.51 -6.53 -13.10
C LEU A 144 2.30 -6.78 -12.21
N THR A 145 2.15 -8.03 -11.82
CA THR A 145 1.23 -8.48 -10.77
C THR A 145 1.76 -9.82 -10.26
N PHE A 146 1.18 -10.31 -9.17
CA PHE A 146 1.46 -11.63 -8.62
C PHE A 146 0.14 -12.25 -8.17
N ASP A 147 0.11 -13.58 -8.16
CA ASP A 147 -1.05 -14.33 -7.70
C ASP A 147 -0.83 -14.90 -6.30
N ARG A 148 -1.86 -15.52 -5.74
CA ARG A 148 -1.80 -16.17 -4.42
C ARG A 148 -0.68 -17.19 -4.33
N ASN A 149 -0.41 -17.91 -5.41
CA ASN A 149 0.54 -19.03 -5.44
C ASN A 149 1.99 -18.57 -5.54
N SER A 150 2.22 -17.32 -5.89
CA SER A 150 3.53 -16.66 -5.88
C SER A 150 4.09 -16.49 -4.47
N LEU A 151 3.24 -16.55 -3.44
CA LEU A 151 3.60 -16.35 -2.03
C LEU A 151 4.03 -17.66 -1.35
N CYS A 152 4.93 -17.56 -0.37
CA CYS A 152 5.60 -18.70 0.21
C CYS A 152 4.87 -19.37 1.39
N GLY A 153 3.94 -18.66 2.05
CA GLY A 153 3.24 -19.24 3.20
C GLY A 153 2.16 -18.37 3.82
N ALA A 154 1.62 -18.79 4.95
CA ALA A 154 0.57 -18.08 5.68
C ALA A 154 1.13 -16.94 6.55
N PRO A 155 0.40 -15.81 6.72
CA PRO A 155 -0.97 -15.59 6.23
C PRO A 155 -1.06 -15.12 4.77
N ALA A 156 0.07 -14.76 4.13
CA ALA A 156 0.11 -14.16 2.78
C ALA A 156 -0.62 -15.02 1.73
N ARG A 157 -0.33 -16.32 1.68
CA ARG A 157 -0.93 -17.29 0.76
C ARG A 157 -2.35 -17.72 1.16
N THR A 158 -2.79 -17.43 2.38
CA THR A 158 -4.04 -17.94 2.95
C THR A 158 -5.03 -16.82 3.31
N VAL A 159 -5.23 -16.54 4.59
CA VAL A 159 -6.29 -15.65 5.09
C VAL A 159 -6.01 -14.16 4.82
N GLY A 160 -4.73 -13.80 4.70
CA GLY A 160 -4.30 -12.42 4.45
C GLY A 160 -4.16 -12.08 2.96
N TRP A 161 -4.36 -13.06 2.07
CA TRP A 161 -4.38 -12.82 0.63
C TRP A 161 -5.46 -11.80 0.25
N ARG A 162 -5.04 -10.80 -0.51
CA ARG A 162 -5.91 -9.88 -1.23
C ARG A 162 -5.28 -9.59 -2.59
N ASP A 163 -6.11 -9.59 -3.62
CA ASP A 163 -5.67 -9.32 -4.98
C ASP A 163 -5.00 -7.93 -5.07
N PRO A 164 -3.73 -7.83 -5.54
CA PRO A 164 -2.99 -6.57 -5.59
C PRO A 164 -3.39 -5.68 -6.79
N GLY A 165 -4.24 -6.18 -7.69
CA GLY A 165 -4.50 -5.55 -8.98
C GLY A 165 -3.28 -5.60 -9.88
N PHE A 166 -2.99 -4.48 -10.54
CA PHE A 166 -1.87 -4.35 -11.46
C PHE A 166 -0.98 -3.19 -11.04
N ILE A 167 0.33 -3.45 -11.03
CA ILE A 167 1.36 -2.48 -10.71
C ILE A 167 2.06 -2.10 -12.00
N HIS A 168 2.00 -0.82 -12.35
CA HIS A 168 2.59 -0.31 -13.58
C HIS A 168 3.79 0.54 -13.24
N THR A 169 4.86 0.44 -14.04
CA THR A 169 6.04 1.31 -13.92
C THR A 169 6.37 1.92 -15.29
N SER A 170 6.36 3.24 -15.36
CA SER A 170 6.83 4.01 -16.52
C SER A 170 8.21 4.63 -16.23
N PHE A 171 8.98 4.86 -17.29
CA PHE A 171 10.34 5.39 -17.25
C PHE A 171 10.37 6.74 -17.95
N LEU A 172 10.63 7.80 -17.19
CA LEU A 172 10.69 9.19 -17.62
C LEU A 172 12.17 9.53 -17.82
N LYS A 173 12.62 9.54 -19.08
CA LYS A 173 14.03 9.61 -19.48
C LYS A 173 14.40 10.98 -20.03
N GLU A 174 15.70 11.24 -20.18
CA GLU A 174 16.22 12.50 -20.73
C GLU A 174 15.80 13.72 -19.91
N LEU A 175 15.77 13.55 -18.58
CA LEU A 175 15.46 14.63 -17.65
C LEU A 175 16.53 15.72 -17.67
N TRP A 176 16.09 16.97 -17.77
CA TRP A 176 16.94 18.12 -17.53
C TRP A 176 17.13 18.31 -16.02
N PRO A 177 18.37 18.32 -15.52
CA PRO A 177 18.62 18.36 -14.08
C PRO A 177 18.00 19.61 -13.46
N ASN A 178 17.39 19.44 -12.28
CA ASN A 178 16.69 20.48 -11.51
C ASN A 178 15.41 21.03 -12.16
N ALA A 179 15.08 20.67 -13.40
CA ALA A 179 13.85 21.10 -14.04
C ALA A 179 12.64 20.48 -13.34
N VAL A 180 11.52 21.20 -13.38
CA VAL A 180 10.29 20.76 -12.74
C VAL A 180 9.39 20.13 -13.79
N TYR A 181 8.92 18.93 -13.52
CA TYR A 181 8.09 18.13 -14.40
C TYR A 181 6.72 17.91 -13.78
N THR A 182 5.73 17.75 -14.65
CA THR A 182 4.35 17.42 -14.29
C THR A 182 3.95 16.14 -15.00
N TYR A 183 3.14 15.30 -14.35
CA TYR A 183 2.74 14.00 -14.89
C TYR A 183 1.33 13.59 -14.49
N LYS A 184 0.70 12.74 -15.31
CA LYS A 184 -0.59 12.08 -15.07
C LYS A 184 -0.49 10.61 -15.42
N LEU A 185 -1.16 9.79 -14.63
CA LEU A 185 -1.33 8.36 -14.89
C LEU A 185 -2.51 8.19 -15.85
N GLY A 186 -2.28 7.50 -16.96
CA GLY A 186 -3.25 7.29 -18.02
C GLY A 186 -3.48 5.81 -18.30
N HIS A 187 -4.73 5.45 -18.55
CA HIS A 187 -5.12 4.14 -19.05
C HIS A 187 -6.04 4.33 -20.24
N LYS A 188 -5.58 3.89 -21.41
CA LYS A 188 -6.40 3.87 -22.62
C LYS A 188 -7.11 2.53 -22.71
N LEU A 189 -8.39 2.50 -22.36
CA LEU A 189 -9.22 1.30 -22.46
C LEU A 189 -9.38 0.91 -23.93
N PHE A 190 -9.52 -0.39 -24.22
CA PHE A 190 -9.70 -0.87 -25.60
C PHE A 190 -11.01 -0.44 -26.26
N ASN A 191 -11.97 0.09 -25.48
CA ASN A 191 -13.15 0.77 -26.01
C ASN A 191 -12.89 2.23 -26.46
N GLY A 192 -11.64 2.71 -26.37
CA GLY A 192 -11.22 4.06 -26.75
C GLY A 192 -11.30 5.11 -25.65
N THR A 193 -11.86 4.78 -24.48
CA THR A 193 -11.98 5.71 -23.35
C THR A 193 -10.65 5.85 -22.61
N TYR A 194 -10.34 7.06 -22.16
CA TYR A 194 -9.18 7.31 -21.31
C TYR A 194 -9.61 7.49 -19.86
N VAL A 195 -8.94 6.79 -18.95
CA VAL A 195 -9.03 7.01 -17.51
C VAL A 195 -7.76 7.72 -17.06
N TRP A 196 -7.92 8.84 -16.37
CA TRP A 196 -6.83 9.71 -15.94
C TRP A 196 -6.81 9.86 -14.42
N SER A 197 -5.61 9.96 -13.85
CA SER A 197 -5.43 10.49 -12.49
C SER A 197 -5.51 12.02 -12.46
N GLN A 198 -5.43 12.58 -11.25
CA GLN A 198 -5.02 13.96 -11.05
C GLN A 198 -3.60 14.21 -11.60
N GLU A 199 -3.23 15.48 -11.77
CA GLU A 199 -1.87 15.87 -12.11
C GLU A 199 -0.98 15.87 -10.86
N TYR A 200 0.23 15.34 -11.03
CA TYR A 200 1.30 15.31 -10.04
C TYR A 200 2.51 16.09 -10.57
N GLN A 201 3.47 16.36 -9.69
CA GLN A 201 4.63 17.18 -10.02
C GLN A 201 5.87 16.68 -9.27
N PHE A 202 7.03 16.70 -9.93
CA PHE A 202 8.32 16.43 -9.29
C PHE A 202 9.42 17.33 -9.84
N ARG A 203 10.53 17.43 -9.10
CA ARG A 203 11.77 18.07 -9.59
C ARG A 203 12.75 16.99 -9.99
N ALA A 204 13.28 17.07 -11.22
CA ALA A 204 14.33 16.18 -11.68
C ALA A 204 15.59 16.33 -10.81
N SER A 205 16.27 15.21 -10.56
CA SER A 205 17.45 15.17 -9.71
C SER A 205 18.59 16.04 -10.27
N PRO A 206 19.49 16.55 -9.41
CA PRO A 206 20.72 17.21 -9.84
C PRO A 206 21.58 16.31 -10.72
N TYR A 207 22.42 16.92 -11.55
CA TYR A 207 23.48 16.18 -12.22
C TYR A 207 24.50 15.63 -11.19
N PRO A 208 25.06 14.42 -11.35
CA PRO A 208 26.10 13.90 -10.46
C PRO A 208 27.31 14.84 -10.38
N GLY A 209 27.62 15.33 -9.17
CA GLY A 209 28.70 16.30 -8.94
C GLY A 209 28.27 17.77 -9.03
N GLN A 210 26.99 18.07 -9.22
CA GLN A 210 26.47 19.44 -9.18
C GLN A 210 26.62 20.06 -7.79
N SER A 211 27.18 21.27 -7.73
CA SER A 211 27.26 22.08 -6.51
C SER A 211 25.93 22.78 -6.21
N SER A 212 25.13 22.20 -5.32
CA SER A 212 23.89 22.79 -4.79
C SER A 212 23.60 22.28 -3.38
N VAL A 213 22.74 22.96 -2.64
CA VAL A 213 22.19 22.39 -1.40
C VAL A 213 21.29 21.21 -1.77
N GLN A 214 21.51 20.05 -1.14
CA GLN A 214 20.81 18.79 -1.41
C GLN A 214 20.47 18.15 -0.07
N ARG A 215 19.21 17.72 0.10
CA ARG A 215 18.65 17.30 1.40
C ARG A 215 18.06 15.90 1.27
N VAL A 216 18.64 14.98 2.02
CA VAL A 216 18.29 13.56 2.02
C VAL A 216 17.69 13.21 3.37
N VAL A 217 16.55 12.52 3.38
CA VAL A 217 15.97 11.96 4.60
C VAL A 217 16.12 10.43 4.58
N ILE A 218 16.50 9.85 5.72
CA ILE A 218 16.73 8.41 5.87
C ILE A 218 16.08 7.93 7.17
N PHE A 219 15.30 6.86 7.09
CA PHE A 219 14.74 6.15 8.25
C PHE A 219 14.40 4.70 7.88
N GLY A 220 14.29 3.82 8.87
CA GLY A 220 13.72 2.48 8.72
C GLY A 220 12.43 2.34 9.52
N ASP A 221 11.76 1.20 9.38
CA ASP A 221 10.79 0.72 10.37
C ASP A 221 9.57 1.63 10.57
N MET A 222 9.17 2.40 9.55
CA MET A 222 8.07 3.35 9.71
C MET A 222 6.73 2.65 9.87
N GLY A 223 6.50 1.56 9.13
CA GLY A 223 5.21 0.88 9.07
C GLY A 223 4.05 1.76 8.60
N LYS A 224 2.84 1.39 9.00
CA LYS A 224 1.60 2.15 8.74
C LYS A 224 0.79 2.36 10.03
N ASP A 225 -0.20 3.24 10.00
CA ASP A 225 -1.30 3.26 10.99
C ASP A 225 -2.55 3.88 10.37
N GLU A 226 -3.70 3.71 11.01
CA GLU A 226 -4.99 4.21 10.53
C GLU A 226 -5.27 5.63 11.06
N ALA A 227 -5.36 6.61 10.15
CA ALA A 227 -5.62 8.01 10.51
C ALA A 227 -7.00 8.23 11.18
N ASP A 228 -7.97 7.34 10.93
CA ASP A 228 -9.28 7.36 11.57
C ASP A 228 -9.30 6.64 12.94
N GLY A 229 -8.14 6.15 13.39
CA GLY A 229 -7.95 5.46 14.66
C GLY A 229 -8.46 4.03 14.69
N SER A 230 -8.80 3.45 13.54
CA SER A 230 -9.14 2.02 13.41
C SER A 230 -7.99 1.14 13.88
N ASN A 231 -8.34 -0.08 14.28
CA ASN A 231 -7.39 -1.15 14.51
C ASN A 231 -7.29 -2.06 13.28
N GLU A 232 -6.25 -2.87 13.22
CA GLU A 232 -5.94 -3.74 12.09
C GLU A 232 -4.92 -4.79 12.50
N TYR A 233 -4.59 -5.72 11.60
CA TYR A 233 -3.47 -6.64 11.85
C TYR A 233 -2.15 -5.87 11.93
N ASN A 234 -1.21 -6.39 12.71
CA ASN A 234 0.13 -5.83 12.86
C ASN A 234 0.14 -4.33 13.22
N ASN A 235 -0.84 -3.85 13.99
CA ASN A 235 -0.93 -2.44 14.40
C ASN A 235 -0.03 -2.14 15.62
N TYR A 236 1.30 -2.07 15.39
CA TYR A 236 2.29 -1.77 16.42
C TYR A 236 3.22 -0.58 16.07
N GLN A 237 2.98 0.13 14.96
CA GLN A 237 3.85 1.23 14.51
C GLN A 237 3.30 2.62 14.86
N ARG A 238 3.16 2.91 16.16
CA ARG A 238 2.55 4.16 16.68
C ARG A 238 3.22 5.46 16.21
N GLY A 239 4.47 5.39 15.77
CA GLY A 239 5.21 6.54 15.22
C GLY A 239 4.89 6.85 13.75
N SER A 240 4.25 5.91 13.03
CA SER A 240 4.13 5.94 11.56
C SER A 240 3.49 7.22 11.02
N LEU A 241 2.33 7.60 11.57
CA LEU A 241 1.62 8.81 11.14
C LEU A 241 2.37 10.09 11.51
N ASN A 242 3.10 10.10 12.63
CA ASN A 242 3.91 11.26 13.02
C ASN A 242 5.07 11.45 12.06
N THR A 243 5.81 10.38 11.74
CA THR A 243 6.90 10.43 10.76
C THR A 243 6.38 10.89 9.41
N THR A 244 5.34 10.24 8.88
CA THR A 244 4.70 10.61 7.61
C THR A 244 4.27 12.09 7.59
N LYS A 245 3.67 12.57 8.68
CA LYS A 245 3.23 13.96 8.81
C LYS A 245 4.40 14.93 8.77
N GLN A 246 5.48 14.68 9.52
CA GLN A 246 6.64 15.58 9.55
C GLN A 246 7.30 15.68 8.17
N LEU A 247 7.47 14.55 7.48
CA LEU A 247 8.02 14.51 6.12
C LEU A 247 7.13 15.28 5.13
N SER A 248 5.82 15.07 5.20
CA SER A 248 4.87 15.78 4.33
C SER A 248 4.87 17.29 4.60
N GLN A 249 5.02 17.70 5.86
CA GLN A 249 5.07 19.12 6.26
C GLN A 249 6.37 19.80 5.79
N ASP A 250 7.50 19.08 5.84
CA ASP A 250 8.80 19.60 5.44
C ASP A 250 9.19 19.24 3.99
N LEU A 251 8.24 18.73 3.18
CA LEU A 251 8.53 18.17 1.86
C LEU A 251 9.22 19.15 0.90
N LYS A 252 8.96 20.46 1.01
CA LYS A 252 9.66 21.50 0.24
C LYS A 252 11.17 21.55 0.52
N ASN A 253 11.57 21.00 1.67
CA ASN A 253 12.94 20.90 2.12
C ASN A 253 13.55 19.50 2.00
N ILE A 254 12.87 18.58 1.33
CA ILE A 254 13.33 17.21 1.12
C ILE A 254 13.46 16.99 -0.39
N ASP A 255 14.63 16.53 -0.83
CA ASP A 255 14.88 16.28 -2.25
C ASP A 255 14.74 14.79 -2.60
N ILE A 256 14.95 13.90 -1.62
CA ILE A 256 14.85 12.44 -1.75
C ILE A 256 14.69 11.79 -0.37
N VAL A 257 13.95 10.67 -0.32
CA VAL A 257 13.74 9.84 0.88
C VAL A 257 14.30 8.44 0.66
N PHE A 258 14.98 7.90 1.68
CA PHE A 258 15.36 6.50 1.77
C PHE A 258 14.66 5.84 2.97
N HIS A 259 13.78 4.89 2.68
CA HIS A 259 13.15 4.02 3.68
C HIS A 259 13.88 2.67 3.71
N ILE A 260 14.79 2.51 4.67
CA ILE A 260 15.80 1.46 4.68
C ILE A 260 15.33 0.13 5.30
N GLY A 261 14.20 -0.39 4.81
CA GLY A 261 13.64 -1.68 5.23
C GLY A 261 12.51 -1.55 6.25
N ASP A 262 11.80 -2.66 6.45
CA ASP A 262 10.66 -2.79 7.34
C ASP A 262 9.56 -1.77 7.00
N ILE A 263 9.05 -1.92 5.77
CA ILE A 263 8.30 -0.90 5.05
C ILE A 263 6.93 -0.68 5.69
N CYS A 264 6.08 -1.69 5.69
CA CYS A 264 4.68 -1.56 6.11
C CYS A 264 4.24 -2.55 7.19
N TYR A 265 5.07 -3.55 7.49
CA TYR A 265 4.73 -4.65 8.42
C TYR A 265 3.41 -5.36 8.07
N ALA A 266 3.08 -5.45 6.77
CA ALA A 266 1.93 -6.21 6.31
C ALA A 266 2.02 -7.66 6.77
N ASN A 267 3.21 -8.24 6.73
CA ASN A 267 3.55 -9.60 7.17
C ASN A 267 2.48 -10.61 6.74
N GLY A 268 2.08 -10.54 5.48
CA GLY A 268 1.11 -11.41 4.84
C GLY A 268 -0.35 -10.96 4.91
N TYR A 269 -0.67 -9.80 5.48
CA TYR A 269 -1.99 -9.17 5.34
C TYR A 269 -1.96 -8.11 4.22
N LEU A 270 -2.11 -8.58 2.99
CA LEU A 270 -1.73 -7.86 1.77
C LEU A 270 -2.46 -6.53 1.54
N SER A 271 -3.66 -6.33 2.12
CA SER A 271 -4.37 -5.04 2.01
C SER A 271 -3.57 -3.86 2.55
N GLN A 272 -2.61 -4.12 3.44
CA GLN A 272 -1.82 -3.09 4.10
C GLN A 272 -0.76 -2.48 3.19
N TRP A 273 -0.43 -3.12 2.06
CA TRP A 273 0.46 -2.53 1.04
C TRP A 273 -0.21 -1.39 0.27
N ASP A 274 -1.49 -1.51 -0.08
CA ASP A 274 -2.25 -0.38 -0.66
C ASP A 274 -2.40 0.76 0.38
N GLN A 275 -2.65 0.41 1.65
CA GLN A 275 -2.68 1.39 2.75
C GLN A 275 -1.36 2.15 2.88
N PHE A 276 -0.24 1.44 2.85
CA PHE A 276 1.07 2.08 2.96
C PHE A 276 1.36 2.97 1.76
N THR A 277 1.12 2.49 0.54
CA THR A 277 1.34 3.32 -0.68
C THR A 277 0.44 4.57 -0.69
N ALA A 278 -0.79 4.47 -0.18
CA ALA A 278 -1.66 5.63 0.03
C ALA A 278 -1.13 6.56 1.12
N GLN A 279 -0.62 6.02 2.23
CA GLN A 279 -0.07 6.81 3.34
C GLN A 279 1.14 7.65 2.91
N VAL A 280 2.02 7.10 2.08
CA VAL A 280 3.22 7.80 1.60
C VAL A 280 3.01 8.57 0.29
N GLU A 281 1.86 8.45 -0.38
CA GLU A 281 1.55 9.16 -1.63
C GLU A 281 1.88 10.67 -1.58
N PRO A 282 1.55 11.43 -0.51
CA PRO A 282 1.88 12.86 -0.44
C PRO A 282 3.38 13.17 -0.54
N ILE A 283 4.24 12.21 -0.22
CA ILE A 283 5.71 12.31 -0.28
C ILE A 283 6.19 11.68 -1.60
N ALA A 284 5.88 10.41 -1.79
CA ALA A 284 6.44 9.57 -2.84
C ALA A 284 5.95 9.96 -4.24
N SER A 285 4.81 10.64 -4.38
CA SER A 285 4.37 11.17 -5.68
C SER A 285 5.15 12.41 -6.13
N THR A 286 5.93 13.03 -5.24
CA THR A 286 6.59 14.32 -5.46
C THR A 286 8.12 14.24 -5.43
N VAL A 287 8.67 13.43 -4.51
CA VAL A 287 10.11 13.17 -4.40
C VAL A 287 10.39 11.68 -4.51
N PRO A 288 11.58 11.26 -4.98
CA PRO A 288 11.90 9.84 -5.03
C PRO A 288 11.87 9.23 -3.62
N TYR A 289 11.15 8.12 -3.50
CA TYR A 289 11.00 7.35 -2.27
C TYR A 289 11.68 5.99 -2.49
N MET A 290 12.97 5.97 -2.18
CA MET A 290 13.82 4.80 -2.37
C MET A 290 13.62 3.85 -1.19
N VAL A 291 13.49 2.55 -1.46
CA VAL A 291 13.31 1.54 -0.41
C VAL A 291 14.51 0.59 -0.36
N ALA A 292 14.81 0.06 0.82
CA ALA A 292 15.54 -1.18 1.00
C ALA A 292 14.59 -2.27 1.52
N SER A 293 15.02 -3.53 1.47
CA SER A 293 14.28 -4.66 2.03
C SER A 293 14.75 -4.97 3.45
N GLY A 294 13.81 -5.16 4.37
CA GLY A 294 14.05 -5.65 5.72
C GLY A 294 13.64 -7.12 5.90
N ASN A 295 13.75 -7.62 7.12
CA ASN A 295 13.31 -8.99 7.45
C ASN A 295 11.79 -9.14 7.29
N HIS A 296 11.01 -8.08 7.56
CA HIS A 296 9.56 -8.12 7.39
C HIS A 296 9.10 -8.09 5.93
N GLU A 297 9.98 -7.78 4.98
CA GLU A 297 9.70 -7.96 3.56
C GLU A 297 10.11 -9.37 3.10
N ARG A 298 11.28 -9.86 3.55
CA ARG A 298 11.95 -10.99 2.89
C ARG A 298 11.96 -12.31 3.66
N ASP A 299 12.02 -12.31 4.98
CA ASP A 299 12.37 -13.53 5.71
C ASP A 299 11.26 -14.57 5.69
N TRP A 300 11.56 -15.74 5.13
CA TRP A 300 10.72 -16.94 5.22
C TRP A 300 11.57 -18.21 5.14
N PRO A 301 11.35 -19.22 6.00
CA PRO A 301 12.18 -20.42 6.01
C PRO A 301 12.18 -21.16 4.67
N GLY A 302 13.35 -21.63 4.22
CA GLY A 302 13.49 -22.42 3.01
C GLY A 302 13.36 -21.65 1.69
N THR A 303 13.43 -20.31 1.72
CA THR A 303 13.28 -19.46 0.52
C THR A 303 14.57 -18.84 0.02
N GLY A 304 15.72 -19.19 0.61
CA GLY A 304 17.01 -18.61 0.25
C GLY A 304 17.34 -17.26 0.90
N SER A 305 16.49 -16.75 1.82
CA SER A 305 16.89 -15.65 2.71
C SER A 305 18.02 -16.10 3.64
N PHE A 306 18.96 -15.20 3.93
CA PHE A 306 20.07 -15.49 4.86
C PHE A 306 19.55 -15.74 6.27
N TYR A 307 18.54 -14.96 6.69
CA TYR A 307 17.81 -15.16 7.93
C TYR A 307 16.62 -16.11 7.70
N GLY A 308 16.54 -17.15 8.51
CA GLY A 308 15.50 -18.19 8.43
C GLY A 308 14.24 -17.88 9.24
N ASN A 309 13.97 -16.60 9.53
CA ASN A 309 12.79 -16.18 10.27
C ASN A 309 11.53 -16.31 9.41
N SER A 310 10.36 -16.11 10.02
CA SER A 310 9.06 -16.07 9.33
C SER A 310 8.45 -14.67 9.38
N ASP A 311 9.28 -13.63 9.46
CA ASP A 311 8.88 -12.26 9.77
C ASP A 311 8.04 -11.63 8.65
N SER A 312 8.29 -12.04 7.39
CA SER A 312 7.50 -11.60 6.23
C SER A 312 6.08 -12.15 6.19
N GLY A 313 5.71 -13.10 7.07
CA GLY A 313 4.39 -13.75 7.03
C GLY A 313 4.09 -14.46 5.71
N GLY A 314 5.13 -14.92 5.01
CA GLY A 314 5.01 -15.68 3.77
C GLY A 314 5.00 -14.83 2.52
N GLU A 315 5.23 -13.51 2.63
CA GLU A 315 5.41 -12.62 1.48
C GLU A 315 6.71 -12.89 0.72
N CYS A 316 7.77 -13.26 1.44
CA CYS A 316 9.07 -13.68 0.90
C CYS A 316 9.65 -12.76 -0.20
N GLY A 317 9.49 -11.45 -0.03
CA GLY A 317 10.02 -10.40 -0.90
C GLY A 317 9.10 -9.98 -2.06
N VAL A 318 8.15 -10.83 -2.44
CA VAL A 318 7.31 -10.66 -3.66
C VAL A 318 6.62 -9.30 -3.70
N LEU A 319 6.09 -8.84 -2.57
CA LEU A 319 5.39 -7.56 -2.51
C LEU A 319 6.34 -6.37 -2.55
N ALA A 320 7.45 -6.41 -1.81
CA ALA A 320 8.44 -5.33 -1.81
C ALA A 320 9.03 -5.10 -3.21
N GLU A 321 9.42 -6.17 -3.91
CA GLU A 321 10.03 -6.10 -5.25
C GLU A 321 9.05 -5.68 -6.35
N THR A 322 7.75 -5.89 -6.14
CA THR A 322 6.70 -5.56 -7.10
C THR A 322 6.10 -4.18 -6.86
N MET A 323 5.76 -3.85 -5.59
CA MET A 323 5.05 -2.62 -5.25
C MET A 323 5.94 -1.38 -5.39
N PHE A 324 7.25 -1.53 -5.20
CA PHE A 324 8.24 -0.48 -5.33
C PHE A 324 9.25 -0.79 -6.45
N TYR A 325 9.69 0.25 -7.15
CA TYR A 325 10.81 0.17 -8.06
C TYR A 325 12.09 0.63 -7.37
N VAL A 326 13.16 -0.13 -7.56
CA VAL A 326 14.54 0.26 -7.23
C VAL A 326 15.45 -0.09 -8.42
N PRO A 327 16.50 0.70 -8.71
CA PRO A 327 17.35 0.48 -9.88
C PRO A 327 18.38 -0.64 -9.68
N ALA A 328 17.97 -1.76 -9.09
CA ALA A 328 18.81 -2.95 -8.94
C ALA A 328 18.96 -3.72 -10.27
N GLU A 329 20.10 -4.38 -10.46
CA GLU A 329 20.32 -5.26 -11.61
C GLU A 329 19.35 -6.44 -11.59
N ASN A 330 19.21 -7.07 -10.42
CA ASN A 330 18.22 -8.09 -10.14
C ASN A 330 17.37 -7.63 -8.95
N ARG A 331 16.05 -7.56 -9.16
CA ARG A 331 15.08 -7.25 -8.10
C ARG A 331 14.46 -8.50 -7.48
N ALA A 332 14.71 -9.69 -8.03
CA ALA A 332 14.18 -10.92 -7.48
C ALA A 332 14.83 -11.22 -6.13
N ASN A 333 14.01 -11.62 -5.15
CA ASN A 333 14.41 -11.86 -3.75
C ASN A 333 14.87 -10.60 -3.03
N PHE A 334 14.38 -9.42 -3.45
CA PHE A 334 14.49 -8.20 -2.65
C PHE A 334 13.79 -8.44 -1.31
#